data_AF-A0A7V4A9U3-F1
#
_entry.id   AF-A0A7V4A9U3-F1
#
_cell.length_a   1.000
_cell.length_b   1.000
_cell.length_c   1.000
_cell.angle_alpha   90.00
_cell.angle_beta   90.00
_cell.angle_gamma   90.00
#
_symmetry.space_group_name_H-M   'P 1'
#
loop_
_entity.id
_entity.type
_entity.pdbx_description
1 polymer ?
#
loop_
_entity_poly.entity_id
_entity_poly.type
_entity_poly.pdbx_seq_one_letter_code
_entity_poly.pdbx_strand_id
1 'polypeptide(L)'
;MNERKRKKVKSIVEKEKDNLENNGYEDEVEFDDSNDKIFFADDLVKDDELANRIKKIVKIIDILEFIDSCLIVGERFLKEDEEAKEIVRDLRNKIIDAETLFTDYLITGKIPKVQ
;
A
#
# COMPACT_ATOMS: atom_id res chain seq x y z
N MET A 1 2.52 -22.57 41.92
CA MET A 1 3.83 -21.92 41.70
C MET A 1 4.91 -22.99 41.76
N ASN A 2 5.75 -23.14 40.73
CA ASN A 2 7.00 -23.92 40.79
C ASN A 2 7.84 -23.65 39.54
N GLU A 3 8.91 -22.85 39.67
CA GLU A 3 9.88 -22.68 38.60
C GLU A 3 10.86 -23.86 38.55
N ARG A 4 11.28 -24.28 37.35
CA ARG A 4 12.53 -25.02 37.15
C ARG A 4 13.33 -24.40 36.02
N LYS A 5 14.33 -23.59 36.39
CA LYS A 5 15.29 -22.93 35.49
C LYS A 5 16.54 -23.78 35.30
N ARG A 6 17.34 -23.44 34.26
CA ARG A 6 18.67 -24.00 33.90
C ARG A 6 18.56 -25.32 33.12
N LYS A 7 19.49 -25.66 32.21
CA LYS A 7 20.87 -25.17 32.02
C LYS A 7 21.26 -25.10 30.53
N LYS A 8 22.29 -24.31 30.20
CA LYS A 8 22.81 -24.06 28.84
C LYS A 8 24.01 -24.98 28.55
N VAL A 9 24.12 -25.53 27.34
CA VAL A 9 25.28 -26.32 26.87
C VAL A 9 25.63 -25.92 25.43
N LYS A 10 26.91 -25.92 25.07
CA LYS A 10 27.45 -25.73 23.71
C LYS A 10 28.59 -26.75 23.46
N SER A 11 28.56 -27.42 22.32
CA SER A 11 29.72 -27.90 21.54
C SER A 11 29.20 -28.06 20.09
N ILE A 12 29.82 -27.62 18.99
CA ILE A 12 31.22 -27.46 18.56
C ILE A 12 31.83 -28.80 18.06
N VAL A 13 31.78 -28.94 16.71
CA VAL A 13 32.83 -29.46 15.79
C VAL A 13 33.03 -31.02 15.81
N GLU A 14 33.31 -31.73 14.70
CA GLU A 14 33.99 -31.35 13.43
C GLU A 14 33.45 -32.02 12.12
N LYS A 15 34.05 -31.56 10.99
CA LYS A 15 34.01 -31.91 9.55
C LYS A 15 33.79 -33.38 9.14
N GLU A 16 33.31 -33.54 7.91
CA GLU A 16 34.08 -34.22 6.84
C GLU A 16 33.87 -33.51 5.48
N LYS A 17 34.68 -33.80 4.46
CA LYS A 17 34.71 -33.14 3.12
C LYS A 17 34.98 -34.16 2.00
N ASP A 18 34.56 -33.83 0.78
CA ASP A 18 35.36 -33.76 -0.48
C ASP A 18 34.42 -33.76 -1.72
N ASN A 19 34.52 -32.80 -2.66
CA ASN A 19 35.31 -32.77 -3.93
C ASN A 19 34.85 -33.84 -4.97
N LEU A 20 34.77 -33.61 -6.29
CA LEU A 20 34.99 -32.45 -7.19
C LEU A 20 33.66 -32.19 -7.98
N GLU A 21 33.47 -31.38 -9.04
CA GLU A 21 34.21 -30.44 -9.94
C GLU A 21 33.33 -29.15 -10.03
N ASN A 22 33.71 -27.94 -10.48
CA ASN A 22 34.55 -27.37 -11.56
C ASN A 22 33.87 -27.22 -12.95
N ASN A 23 34.30 -26.18 -13.69
CA ASN A 23 33.71 -25.54 -14.90
C ASN A 23 32.63 -24.47 -14.59
N GLY A 24 32.82 -23.17 -14.87
CA GLY A 24 34.02 -22.45 -15.31
C GLY A 24 33.78 -21.54 -16.53
N TYR A 25 33.12 -20.41 -16.30
CA TYR A 25 33.14 -19.25 -17.20
C TYR A 25 33.19 -17.99 -16.33
N GLU A 26 34.37 -17.40 -16.23
CA GLU A 26 34.57 -16.04 -15.74
C GLU A 26 34.30 -15.11 -16.93
N ASP A 27 33.23 -14.31 -16.84
CA ASP A 27 32.94 -13.24 -17.79
C ASP A 27 33.20 -11.93 -17.05
N GLU A 28 34.42 -11.38 -17.20
CA GLU A 28 34.87 -10.17 -16.52
C GLU A 28 34.19 -8.92 -17.11
N VAL A 29 32.92 -8.73 -16.76
CA VAL A 29 32.20 -7.50 -17.09
C VAL A 29 32.47 -6.46 -16.01
N GLU A 30 33.53 -5.66 -16.19
CA GLU A 30 33.78 -4.43 -15.43
C GLU A 30 32.66 -3.40 -15.69
N PHE A 31 31.52 -3.56 -15.02
CA PHE A 31 30.55 -2.48 -14.86
C PHE A 31 31.13 -1.42 -13.91
N ASP A 32 31.12 -0.15 -14.35
CA ASP A 32 31.40 1.00 -13.49
C ASP A 32 30.23 1.21 -12.51
N ASP A 33 30.26 0.41 -11.45
CA ASP A 33 29.31 0.27 -10.35
C ASP A 33 29.15 1.55 -9.48
N SER A 34 29.68 2.68 -9.96
CA SER A 34 29.61 4.02 -9.36
C SER A 34 28.28 4.73 -9.65
N ASN A 35 27.73 4.58 -10.87
CA ASN A 35 26.58 5.39 -11.33
C ASN A 35 25.24 4.65 -11.24
N ASP A 36 25.15 3.40 -11.70
CA ASP A 36 23.87 2.70 -11.84
C ASP A 36 23.17 2.45 -10.50
N LYS A 37 23.94 2.22 -9.42
CA LYS A 37 23.41 2.09 -8.06
C LYS A 37 22.63 3.32 -7.57
N ILE A 38 22.99 4.52 -8.05
CA ILE A 38 22.27 5.74 -7.71
C ILE A 38 20.90 5.73 -8.41
N PHE A 39 20.87 5.33 -9.69
CA PHE A 39 19.64 5.24 -10.48
C PHE A 39 18.62 4.25 -9.89
N PHE A 40 19.07 3.04 -9.53
CA PHE A 40 18.18 2.02 -8.95
C PHE A 40 17.66 2.40 -7.56
N ALA A 41 18.45 3.09 -6.74
CA ALA A 41 18.00 3.58 -5.44
C ALA A 41 16.93 4.68 -5.57
N ASP A 42 17.13 5.58 -6.53
CA ASP A 42 16.25 6.73 -6.74
C ASP A 42 14.88 6.34 -7.31
N ASP A 43 14.80 5.32 -8.18
CA ASP A 43 13.52 4.76 -8.64
C ASP A 43 12.80 3.93 -7.56
N LEU A 44 13.51 3.11 -6.79
CA LEU A 44 12.92 2.33 -5.69
C LEU A 44 12.23 3.23 -4.63
N VAL A 45 12.83 4.39 -4.33
CA VAL A 45 12.26 5.38 -3.40
C VAL A 45 11.02 6.06 -3.98
N LYS A 46 10.95 6.29 -5.30
CA LYS A 46 9.75 6.83 -5.97
C LYS A 46 8.60 5.84 -5.95
N ASP A 47 8.87 4.56 -6.16
CA ASP A 47 7.86 3.48 -6.06
C ASP A 47 7.29 3.39 -4.64
N ASP A 48 8.13 3.47 -3.60
CA ASP A 48 7.66 3.51 -2.21
C ASP A 48 6.82 4.76 -1.90
N GLU A 49 7.16 5.94 -2.42
CA GLU A 49 6.32 7.15 -2.27
C GLU A 49 4.97 6.99 -2.98
N LEU A 50 4.99 6.48 -4.22
CA LEU A 50 3.80 6.25 -5.03
C LEU A 50 2.87 5.22 -4.37
N ALA A 51 3.40 4.09 -3.89
CA ALA A 51 2.66 3.08 -3.14
C ALA A 51 2.03 3.67 -1.86
N ASN A 52 2.77 4.51 -1.12
CA ASN A 52 2.25 5.22 0.05
C ASN A 52 1.15 6.24 -0.30
N ARG A 53 1.19 6.85 -1.49
CA ARG A 53 0.13 7.75 -1.99
C ARG A 53 -1.12 6.97 -2.40
N ILE A 54 -0.98 5.91 -3.19
CA ILE A 54 -2.08 5.00 -3.57
C ILE A 54 -2.78 4.47 -2.30
N LYS A 55 -2.00 4.01 -1.31
CA LYS A 55 -2.51 3.51 -0.02
C LYS A 55 -3.24 4.55 0.83
N LYS A 56 -2.96 5.85 0.66
CA LYS A 56 -3.75 6.93 1.27
C LYS A 56 -5.07 7.16 0.53
N ILE A 57 -5.07 7.03 -0.80
CA ILE A 57 -6.26 7.26 -1.64
C ILE A 57 -7.28 6.14 -1.46
N VAL A 58 -6.85 4.87 -1.43
CA VAL A 58 -7.73 3.73 -1.10
C VAL A 58 -8.43 3.97 0.25
N LYS A 59 -7.67 4.40 1.28
CA LYS A 59 -8.23 4.76 2.59
C LYS A 59 -9.23 5.93 2.58
N ILE A 60 -9.16 6.82 1.59
CA ILE A 60 -10.14 7.90 1.45
C ILE A 60 -11.43 7.33 0.83
N ILE A 61 -11.32 6.43 -0.15
CA ILE A 61 -12.46 5.69 -0.71
C ILE A 61 -13.14 4.84 0.38
N ASP A 62 -12.39 4.08 1.18
CA ASP A 62 -12.90 3.31 2.33
C ASP A 62 -13.73 4.18 3.31
N ILE A 63 -13.34 5.45 3.49
CA ILE A 63 -14.01 6.41 4.37
C ILE A 63 -15.24 7.02 3.70
N LEU A 64 -15.20 7.28 2.40
CA LEU A 64 -16.32 7.80 1.62
C LEU A 64 -17.47 6.78 1.56
N GLU A 65 -17.18 5.50 1.29
CA GLU A 65 -18.17 4.41 1.29
C GLU A 65 -18.85 4.26 2.67
N PHE A 66 -18.06 4.40 3.74
CA PHE A 66 -18.59 4.41 5.11
C PHE A 66 -19.50 5.61 5.39
N ILE A 67 -19.20 6.80 4.86
CA ILE A 67 -20.04 7.98 5.02
C ILE A 67 -21.33 7.85 4.19
N ASP A 68 -21.28 7.36 2.94
CA ASP A 68 -22.51 7.09 2.17
C ASP A 68 -23.40 6.05 2.86
N SER A 69 -22.80 4.99 3.39
CA SER A 69 -23.50 3.99 4.22
C SER A 69 -24.19 4.63 5.43
N CYS A 70 -23.52 5.57 6.12
CA CYS A 70 -24.12 6.32 7.22
C CYS A 70 -25.25 7.25 6.75
N LEU A 71 -25.14 7.88 5.58
CA LEU A 71 -26.17 8.74 5.01
C LEU A 71 -27.40 7.96 4.53
N ILE A 72 -27.22 6.78 3.90
CA ILE A 72 -28.32 5.85 3.53
C ILE A 72 -29.10 5.42 4.78
N VAL A 73 -28.41 5.20 5.89
CA VAL A 73 -29.04 4.88 7.19
C VAL A 73 -29.72 6.12 7.77
N GLY A 74 -29.10 7.30 7.65
CA GLY A 74 -29.64 8.59 8.08
C GLY A 74 -30.95 8.99 7.39
N GLU A 75 -31.02 8.90 6.05
CA GLU A 75 -32.21 9.28 5.24
C GLU A 75 -33.49 8.58 5.73
N ARG A 76 -33.38 7.34 6.24
CA ARG A 76 -34.49 6.54 6.77
C ARG A 76 -35.11 7.09 8.06
N PHE A 77 -34.40 7.95 8.79
CA PHE A 77 -34.92 8.60 10.00
C PHE A 77 -35.62 9.93 9.71
N LEU A 78 -35.36 10.57 8.56
CA LEU A 78 -35.86 11.89 8.16
C LEU A 78 -37.33 11.90 7.66
N LYS A 79 -38.17 11.01 8.21
CA LYS A 79 -39.53 10.64 7.74
C LYS A 79 -40.28 11.64 6.86
N GLU A 80 -40.53 12.85 7.35
CA GLU A 80 -41.35 13.90 6.72
C GLU A 80 -40.54 15.18 6.43
N ASP A 81 -39.24 15.18 6.72
CA ASP A 81 -38.33 16.31 6.56
C ASP A 81 -37.69 16.25 5.17
N GLU A 82 -38.39 16.78 4.16
CA GLU A 82 -37.89 16.78 2.77
C GLU A 82 -36.66 17.68 2.57
N GLU A 83 -36.51 18.76 3.35
CA GLU A 83 -35.33 19.63 3.28
C GLU A 83 -34.08 18.88 3.76
N ALA A 84 -34.17 18.16 4.88
CA ALA A 84 -33.08 17.31 5.34
C ALA A 84 -32.79 16.14 4.38
N LYS A 85 -33.80 15.55 3.72
CA LYS A 85 -33.59 14.52 2.68
C LYS A 85 -32.89 15.08 1.45
N GLU A 86 -33.25 16.28 1.00
CA GLU A 86 -32.58 16.96 -0.11
C GLU A 86 -31.11 17.20 0.24
N ILE A 87 -30.82 17.77 1.42
CA ILE A 87 -29.45 17.93 1.94
C ILE A 87 -28.68 16.61 1.98
N VAL A 88 -29.31 15.52 2.44
CA VAL A 88 -28.66 14.20 2.45
C VAL A 88 -28.33 13.73 1.04
N ARG A 89 -29.25 13.80 0.07
CA ARG A 89 -28.99 13.43 -1.33
C ARG A 89 -27.88 14.27 -1.93
N ASP A 90 -27.88 15.56 -1.63
CA ASP A 90 -26.87 16.51 -2.11
C ASP A 90 -25.48 16.26 -1.50
N LEU A 91 -25.40 15.68 -0.29
CA LEU A 91 -24.16 15.15 0.29
C LEU A 91 -23.73 13.83 -0.37
N ARG A 92 -24.67 12.90 -0.61
CA ARG A 92 -24.40 11.60 -1.23
C ARG A 92 -23.86 11.76 -2.66
N ASN A 93 -24.44 12.68 -3.45
CA ASN A 93 -23.92 13.02 -4.78
C ASN A 93 -22.45 13.48 -4.71
N LYS A 94 -22.13 14.41 -3.79
CA LYS A 94 -20.75 14.94 -3.60
C LYS A 94 -19.75 13.87 -3.13
N ILE A 95 -20.23 12.82 -2.46
CA ILE A 95 -19.41 11.65 -2.08
C ILE A 95 -19.11 10.80 -3.31
N ILE A 96 -20.12 10.50 -4.13
CA ILE A 96 -19.97 9.75 -5.39
C ILE A 96 -19.04 10.49 -6.36
N ASP A 97 -19.16 11.82 -6.46
CA ASP A 97 -18.25 12.67 -7.25
C ASP A 97 -16.80 12.56 -6.75
N ALA A 98 -16.59 12.55 -5.44
CA ALA A 98 -15.26 12.42 -4.83
C ALA A 98 -14.67 11.00 -5.00
N GLU A 99 -15.47 9.94 -4.79
CA GLU A 99 -15.07 8.55 -5.05
C GLU A 99 -14.68 8.35 -6.52
N THR A 100 -15.46 8.93 -7.45
CA THR A 100 -15.16 8.95 -8.88
C THR A 100 -13.83 9.65 -9.14
N LEU A 101 -13.62 10.85 -8.59
CA LEU A 101 -12.36 11.61 -8.75
C LEU A 101 -11.13 10.82 -8.25
N PHE A 102 -11.24 10.14 -7.11
CA PHE A 102 -10.16 9.32 -6.57
C PHE A 102 -9.94 8.03 -7.35
N THR A 103 -11.01 7.40 -7.86
CA THR A 103 -10.94 6.20 -8.69
C THR A 103 -10.33 6.50 -10.07
N ASP A 104 -10.74 7.59 -10.72
CA ASP A 104 -10.14 8.08 -11.96
C ASP A 104 -8.66 8.42 -11.77
N TYR A 105 -8.27 8.99 -10.63
CA TYR A 105 -6.87 9.22 -10.32
C TYR A 105 -6.08 7.91 -10.20
N LEU A 106 -6.62 6.88 -9.55
CA LEU A 106 -5.98 5.57 -9.45
C LEU A 106 -5.87 4.85 -10.81
N ILE A 107 -6.85 5.02 -11.70
CA ILE A 107 -6.86 4.40 -13.03
C ILE A 107 -5.94 5.15 -14.02
N THR A 108 -5.91 6.48 -13.98
CA THR A 108 -5.25 7.31 -15.01
C THR A 108 -3.94 7.97 -14.57
N GLY A 109 -3.64 7.96 -13.26
CA GLY A 109 -2.54 8.69 -12.64
C GLY A 109 -2.72 10.22 -12.62
N LYS A 110 -3.89 10.73 -13.04
CA LYS A 110 -4.16 12.16 -13.29
C LYS A 110 -5.46 12.57 -12.61
N ILE A 111 -5.50 13.80 -12.10
CA ILE A 111 -6.75 14.37 -11.57
C ILE A 111 -7.57 14.88 -12.77
N PRO A 112 -8.82 14.45 -12.94
CA PRO A 112 -9.74 15.03 -13.93
C PRO A 112 -9.82 16.56 -13.81
N LYS A 113 -9.75 17.26 -14.95
CA LYS A 113 -10.03 18.70 -14.97
C LYS A 113 -11.54 18.90 -15.04
N VAL A 114 -12.13 19.31 -13.92
CA VAL A 114 -13.48 19.89 -13.88
C VAL A 114 -13.52 21.11 -14.82
N GLN A 115 -14.57 21.22 -15.64
CA GLN A 115 -14.82 22.34 -16.55
C GLN A 115 -15.91 23.27 -15.98
#